data_AF-A0A7V1U7R1-F1
#
_entry.id   AF-A0A7V1U7R1-F1
#
_cell.length_a   1.000
_cell.length_b   1.000
_cell.length_c   1.000
_cell.angle_alpha   90.00
_cell.angle_beta   90.00
_cell.angle_gamma   90.00
#
_symmetry.space_group_name_H-M   'P 1'
#
loop_
_entity.id
_entity.type
_entity.pdbx_description
1 polymer ?
#
loop_
_entity_poly.entity_id
_entity_poly.type
_entity_poly.pdbx_seq_one_letter_code
_entity_poly.pdbx_strand_id
1 'polypeptide(L)'
;PGTPGAEVLRALKEDPATASVRVVIVTATGEEGRQHVLSLGADEYFTKPFSPLALLRTVERVLEGRAGEDDAGERPVGPDRP
;
A
#
# COMPACT_ATOMS: atom_id res chain seq x y z
N PRO A 1 9.05 14.89 -11.50
CA PRO A 1 8.10 14.86 -10.36
C PRO A 1 6.66 15.01 -10.87
N GLY A 2 5.87 13.96 -10.76
CA GLY A 2 4.49 13.91 -11.27
C GLY A 2 3.44 14.14 -10.18
N THR A 3 2.22 13.72 -10.44
CA THR A 3 1.08 13.80 -9.52
C THR A 3 1.32 13.01 -8.23
N PRO A 4 1.02 13.58 -7.05
CA PRO A 4 1.10 12.86 -5.78
C PRO A 4 0.20 11.61 -5.75
N GLY A 5 0.67 10.53 -5.12
CA GLY A 5 -0.07 9.26 -5.07
C GLY A 5 -1.45 9.36 -4.40
N ALA A 6 -1.61 10.25 -3.42
CA ALA A 6 -2.90 10.51 -2.77
C ALA A 6 -3.92 11.15 -3.73
N GLU A 7 -3.48 12.03 -4.64
CA GLU A 7 -4.35 12.63 -5.65
C GLU A 7 -4.78 11.60 -6.70
N VAL A 8 -3.86 10.71 -7.10
CA VAL A 8 -4.17 9.59 -7.99
C VAL A 8 -5.19 8.65 -7.34
N LEU A 9 -4.99 8.28 -6.07
CA LEU A 9 -5.93 7.47 -5.32
C LEU A 9 -7.33 8.10 -5.29
N ARG A 10 -7.40 9.39 -4.96
CA ARG A 10 -8.67 10.12 -4.93
C ARG A 10 -9.37 10.07 -6.28
N ALA A 11 -8.65 10.35 -7.38
CA ALA A 11 -9.21 10.28 -8.72
C ALA A 11 -9.74 8.87 -9.07
N LEU A 12 -9.01 7.82 -8.70
CA LEU A 12 -9.44 6.43 -8.94
C LEU A 12 -10.71 6.06 -8.17
N LYS A 13 -10.87 6.57 -6.95
CA LYS A 13 -12.04 6.27 -6.10
C LYS A 13 -13.25 7.16 -6.42
N GLU A 14 -13.03 8.34 -7.00
CA GLU A 14 -14.10 9.25 -7.48
C GLU A 14 -14.69 8.81 -8.84
N ASP A 15 -13.93 8.12 -9.69
CA ASP A 15 -14.43 7.62 -10.99
C ASP A 15 -15.20 6.29 -10.84
N PRO A 16 -16.49 6.22 -11.20
CA PRO A 16 -17.30 4.99 -11.11
C PRO A 16 -16.71 3.80 -11.88
N ALA A 17 -15.96 4.03 -12.95
CA ALA A 17 -15.33 2.96 -13.73
C ALA A 17 -14.15 2.30 -12.99
N THR A 18 -13.51 3.00 -12.06
CA THR A 18 -12.33 2.51 -11.32
C THR A 18 -12.52 2.42 -9.82
N ALA A 19 -13.63 2.91 -9.27
CA ALA A 19 -13.87 2.95 -7.82
C ALA A 19 -13.82 1.58 -7.13
N SER A 20 -14.15 0.50 -7.85
CA SER A 20 -14.10 -0.88 -7.36
C SER A 20 -12.70 -1.51 -7.38
N VAL A 21 -11.72 -0.85 -8.00
CA VAL A 21 -10.34 -1.33 -8.06
C VAL A 21 -9.70 -1.21 -6.68
N ARG A 22 -9.05 -2.29 -6.25
CA ARG A 22 -8.28 -2.34 -5.00
C ARG A 22 -6.96 -1.61 -5.18
N VAL A 23 -6.62 -0.74 -4.23
CA VAL A 23 -5.41 0.09 -4.27
C VAL A 23 -4.57 -0.16 -3.02
N VAL A 24 -3.35 -0.62 -3.24
CA VAL A 24 -2.32 -0.75 -2.20
C VAL A 24 -1.32 0.39 -2.36
N ILE A 25 -1.13 1.19 -1.31
CA ILE A 25 -0.15 2.27 -1.29
C ILE A 25 1.19 1.70 -0.87
N VAL A 26 2.21 1.88 -1.70
CA VAL A 26 3.57 1.43 -1.43
C VAL A 26 4.51 2.62 -1.37
N THR A 27 5.14 2.87 -0.22
CA THR A 27 5.93 4.09 0.00
C THR A 27 7.24 3.82 0.74
N ALA A 28 8.24 4.70 0.55
CA ALA A 28 9.49 4.69 1.30
C ALA A 28 9.43 5.55 2.58
N THR A 29 8.41 6.41 2.68
CA THR A 29 8.08 7.11 3.93
C THR A 29 7.46 6.11 4.89
N GLY A 30 7.76 6.23 6.19
CA GLY A 30 7.27 5.30 7.23
C GLY A 30 5.76 5.38 7.45
N GLU A 31 5.29 5.56 8.68
CA GLU A 31 3.84 5.64 8.96
C GLU A 31 3.20 6.99 8.56
N GLU A 32 4.02 7.95 8.14
CA GLU A 32 3.59 9.28 7.75
C GLU A 32 2.69 9.20 6.50
N GLY A 33 1.41 9.54 6.69
CA GLY A 33 0.40 9.52 5.64
C GLY A 33 -0.42 8.24 5.53
N ARG A 34 -0.12 7.17 6.31
CA ARG A 34 -0.92 5.93 6.33
C ARG A 34 -2.41 6.21 6.56
N GLN A 35 -2.72 6.92 7.64
CA GLN A 35 -4.11 7.25 7.99
C GLN A 35 -4.81 8.09 6.92
N HIS A 36 -4.07 9.01 6.29
CA HIS A 36 -4.62 9.88 5.26
C HIS A 36 -5.05 9.07 4.03
N VAL A 37 -4.19 8.22 3.50
CA VAL A 37 -4.53 7.44 2.29
C VAL A 37 -5.55 6.34 2.55
N LEU A 38 -5.55 5.73 3.74
CA LEU A 38 -6.60 4.79 4.14
C LEU A 38 -7.97 5.50 4.21
N SER A 39 -8.00 6.73 4.73
CA SER A 39 -9.21 7.55 4.76
C SER A 39 -9.70 7.98 3.37
N LEU A 40 -8.81 8.04 2.37
CA LEU A 40 -9.13 8.27 0.96
C LEU A 40 -9.61 6.99 0.24
N GLY A 41 -9.67 5.85 0.93
CA GLY A 41 -10.18 4.59 0.39
C GLY A 41 -9.11 3.64 -0.15
N ALA A 42 -7.83 3.81 0.23
CA ALA A 42 -6.83 2.78 0.01
C ALA A 42 -7.19 1.51 0.80
N ASP A 43 -6.95 0.35 0.19
CA ASP A 43 -7.26 -0.95 0.78
C ASP A 43 -6.15 -1.43 1.72
N GLU A 44 -4.90 -1.03 1.45
CA GLU A 44 -3.76 -1.34 2.30
C GLU A 44 -2.64 -0.30 2.13
N TYR A 45 -1.81 -0.18 3.16
CA TYR A 45 -0.60 0.63 3.16
C TYR A 45 0.62 -0.21 3.51
N PHE A 46 1.65 -0.11 2.67
CA PHE A 46 2.83 -0.96 2.72
C PHE A 46 4.10 -0.13 2.60
N THR A 47 5.02 -0.31 3.55
CA THR A 47 6.27 0.47 3.62
C THR A 47 7.42 -0.28 2.97
N LYS A 48 8.34 0.48 2.38
CA LYS A 48 9.64 0.02 1.88
C LYS A 48 10.70 0.21 2.99
N PRO A 49 11.78 -0.61 2.99
CA PRO A 49 12.02 -1.75 2.11
C PRO A 49 11.13 -2.96 2.47
N PHE A 50 10.77 -3.76 1.47
CA PHE A 50 9.96 -4.96 1.65
C PHE A 50 10.56 -6.18 0.94
N SER A 51 10.20 -7.37 1.41
CA SER A 51 10.49 -8.61 0.69
C SER A 51 9.43 -8.85 -0.40
N PRO A 52 9.80 -9.45 -1.56
CA PRO A 52 8.83 -9.83 -2.59
C PRO A 52 7.72 -10.74 -2.06
N LEU A 53 8.05 -11.63 -1.12
CA LEU A 53 7.08 -12.53 -0.49
C LEU A 53 6.05 -11.76 0.35
N ALA A 54 6.48 -10.76 1.12
CA ALA A 54 5.59 -9.93 1.91
C ALA A 54 4.62 -9.15 1.00
N LEU A 55 5.11 -8.61 -0.13
CA LEU A 55 4.24 -7.95 -1.11
C LEU A 55 3.21 -8.91 -1.72
N LEU A 56 3.61 -10.13 -2.10
CA LEU A 56 2.70 -11.13 -2.64
C LEU A 56 1.58 -11.46 -1.65
N ARG A 57 1.94 -11.69 -0.37
CA ARG A 57 0.98 -11.97 0.70
C ARG A 57 0.00 -10.82 0.93
N THR A 58 0.48 -9.58 0.86
CA THR A 58 -0.38 -8.40 0.92
C THR A 58 -1.37 -8.36 -0.24
N VAL A 59 -0.91 -8.62 -1.46
CA VAL A 59 -1.78 -8.64 -2.65
C VAL A 59 -2.85 -9.73 -2.52
N GLU A 60 -2.47 -10.94 -2.12
CA GLU A 60 -3.40 -12.05 -1.87
C GLU A 60 -4.48 -11.65 -0.85
N ARG A 61 -4.06 -11.10 0.30
CA ARG A 61 -4.98 -10.64 1.36
C ARG A 61 -5.98 -9.59 0.87
N VAL A 62 -5.50 -8.61 0.10
CA VAL A 62 -6.32 -7.54 -0.46
C VAL A 62 -7.34 -8.09 -1.46
N LEU A 63 -6.94 -9.04 -2.30
CA LEU A 63 -7.84 -9.72 -3.24
C LEU A 63 -8.91 -10.57 -2.52
N GLU A 64 -8.53 -11.26 -1.45
CA GLU A 64 -9.45 -12.05 -0.61
C GLU A 64 -10.46 -11.21 0.17
N GLY A 65 -10.29 -9.88 0.23
CA GLY A 65 -11.17 -8.98 0.99
C GLY A 65 -10.98 -9.09 2.50
N ARG A 66 -9.84 -9.63 2.96
CA ARG A 66 -9.46 -9.70 4.37
C ARG A 66 -8.76 -8.41 4.78
N ALA A 67 -9.51 -7.33 4.90
CA ALA A 67 -9.00 -6.07 5.44
C ALA A 67 -8.95 -6.18 6.98
N GLY A 68 -7.76 -6.32 7.56
CA GLY A 68 -7.55 -6.41 9.00
C GLY A 68 -6.13 -6.84 9.35
N GLU A 69 -5.57 -6.21 10.38
CA GLU A 69 -4.19 -6.32 10.89
C GLU A 69 -3.59 -7.72 10.82
N ASP A 70 -2.43 -7.84 10.16
CA ASP A 70 -1.29 -8.69 10.58
C ASP A 70 -0.24 -8.68 9.46
N ASP A 71 0.75 -7.80 9.60
CA ASP A 71 2.17 -8.05 9.25
C ASP A 71 3.03 -6.86 9.73
N ALA A 72 3.02 -6.60 11.03
CA ALA A 72 4.12 -5.88 11.69
C ALA A 72 5.31 -6.86 11.81
N GLY A 73 5.88 -7.28 10.67
CA GLY A 73 6.47 -8.62 10.63
C GLY A 73 7.66 -8.87 9.72
N GLU A 74 8.35 -7.89 9.13
CA GLU A 74 9.74 -8.14 8.71
C GLU A 74 10.56 -6.85 8.55
N ARG A 75 11.46 -6.55 9.51
CA ARG A 75 12.60 -5.63 9.30
C ARG A 75 13.86 -6.47 9.05
N PRO A 76 14.91 -5.90 8.46
CA PRO A 76 15.07 -5.41 7.09
C PRO A 76 15.94 -6.38 6.27
N VAL A 77 15.93 -6.29 4.94
CA VAL A 77 17.04 -6.83 4.15
C VAL A 77 18.30 -6.03 4.54
N GLY A 78 19.29 -6.72 5.11
CA GLY A 78 20.58 -6.13 5.46
C GLY A 78 21.26 -5.50 4.24
N PRO A 79 22.22 -4.59 4.43
CA PRO A 79 22.80 -3.83 3.33
C PRO A 79 23.39 -4.81 2.31
N ASP A 80 23.08 -4.54 1.04
CA ASP A 80 23.75 -5.15 -0.11
C ASP A 80 25.25 -4.88 0.07
N ARG A 81 26.00 -5.92 0.44
CA ARG A 81 27.43 -5.82 0.74
C ARG A 81 28.17 -6.01 -0.60
N PRO A 82 29.09 -5.10 -0.98
CA PRO A 82 29.99 -5.36 -2.10
C PRO A 82 30.92 -6.54 -1.81
#